data_AF-A0A7K7RIV0-F1
#
_entry.id   AF-A0A7K7RIV0-F1
#
_cell.length_a   1.000
_cell.length_b   1.000
_cell.length_c   1.000
_cell.angle_alpha   90.00
_cell.angle_beta   90.00
_cell.angle_gamma   90.00
#
_symmetry.space_group_name_H-M   'P 1'
#
loop_
_entity.id
_entity.type
_entity.pdbx_description
1 polymer ?
#
loop_
_entity_poly.entity_id
_entity_poly.type
_entity_poly.pdbx_seq_one_letter_code
_entity_poly.pdbx_strand_id
1 'polypeptide(L)' 'HQRIHIEEKPDECGECGKSFGWSPVLINHCKSHTGWKPYECGECGKRFRKLSVL' A
#
# COMPACT_ATOMS: atom_id res chain seq x y z
N HIS A 1 3.73 16.26 21.59
CA HIS A 1 4.73 15.98 20.55
C HIS A 1 5.80 15.04 21.12
N GLN A 2 5.38 13.88 21.63
CA GLN A 2 6.28 12.88 22.17
C GLN A 2 5.62 11.53 21.94
N ARG A 3 5.94 10.93 20.80
CA ARG A 3 5.92 9.48 20.67
C ARG A 3 7.31 9.14 20.16
N ILE A 4 8.16 8.87 21.15
CA ILE A 4 9.23 7.89 21.13
C ILE A 4 9.77 7.66 19.71
N HIS A 5 10.94 8.22 19.44
CA HIS A 5 11.81 7.80 18.35
C HIS A 5 12.28 6.36 18.68
N ILE A 6 11.34 5.40 18.73
CA ILE A 6 11.67 4.00 18.50
C ILE A 6 12.34 4.03 17.14
N GLU A 7 13.52 3.45 17.03
CA GLU A 7 14.13 3.19 15.75
C GLU A 7 13.19 2.26 14.96
N GLU A 8 12.10 2.80 14.42
CA GLU A 8 11.29 2.18 13.39
C GLU A 8 12.19 2.19 12.17
N LYS A 9 13.05 1.16 12.12
CA LYS A 9 13.90 0.89 10.99
C LYS A 9 12.99 0.96 9.77
N PRO A 10 13.34 1.76 8.74
CA PRO A 10 12.49 1.86 7.57
C PRO A 10 12.27 0.46 7.01
N ASP A 11 11.01 0.05 6.95
CA ASP A 11 10.63 -1.18 6.29
C ASP A 11 10.86 -0.97 4.79
N GLU A 12 11.79 -1.71 4.21
CA GLU A 12 12.17 -1.61 2.80
C GLU A 12 11.29 -2.52 1.93
N CYS A 13 10.84 -1.98 0.80
CA CYS A 13 10.17 -2.76 -0.22
C CYS A 13 11.17 -3.63 -0.96
N GLY A 14 11.11 -4.95 -0.77
CA GLY A 14 11.98 -5.90 -1.47
C GLY A 14 11.85 -5.91 -3.00
N GLU A 15 10.80 -5.32 -3.57
CA GLU A 15 10.62 -5.24 -5.04
C GLU A 15 11.29 -4.01 -5.66
N CYS A 16 11.47 -2.91 -4.93
CA CYS A 16 11.99 -1.66 -5.51
C CYS A 16 12.99 -0.90 -4.63
N GLY A 17 13.35 -1.43 -3.45
CA GLY A 17 14.31 -0.83 -2.52
C GLY A 17 13.81 0.46 -1.83
N LYS A 18 12.52 0.79 -1.92
CA LYS A 18 11.97 1.98 -1.25
C LYS A 18 11.77 1.75 0.24
N SER A 19 12.28 2.67 1.04
CA SER A 19 12.20 2.65 2.50
C SER A 19 10.97 3.42 3.00
N PHE A 20 10.20 2.83 3.93
CA PHE A 20 9.04 3.46 4.55
C PHE A 20 9.18 3.46 6.06
N GLY A 21 8.91 4.59 6.73
CA GLY A 21 9.03 4.67 8.19
C GLY A 21 7.93 3.97 8.98
N TRP A 22 6.94 3.36 8.31
CA TRP A 22 5.76 2.74 8.94
C TRP A 22 5.32 1.51 8.15
N SER A 23 5.18 0.36 8.80
CA SER A 23 4.79 -0.90 8.14
C SER A 23 3.47 -0.84 7.35
N PRO A 24 2.39 -0.15 7.82
CA PRO A 24 1.16 -0.01 7.04
C PRO A 24 1.36 0.71 5.70
N VAL A 25 2.31 1.65 5.65
CA VAL A 25 2.64 2.39 4.42
C VAL A 25 3.39 1.50 3.46
N LEU A 26 4.37 0.70 3.94
CA LEU A 26 5.02 -0.31 3.12
C LEU A 26 4.01 -1.31 2.55
N ILE A 27 3.12 -1.86 3.39
CA ILE A 27 2.12 -2.85 2.94
C ILE A 27 1.21 -2.26 1.85
N ASN A 28 0.76 -1.02 2.01
CA ASN A 28 -0.04 -0.34 0.99
C ASN A 28 0.76 -0.05 -0.28
N HIS A 29 2.07 0.21 -0.15
CA HIS A 29 2.97 0.35 -1.28
C HIS A 29 3.14 -0.97 -2.04
N CYS A 30 3.40 -2.10 -1.36
CA CYS A 30 3.56 -3.41 -2.02
C CYS A 30 2.30 -3.86 -2.77
N LYS A 31 1.10 -3.47 -2.29
CA LYS A 31 -0.16 -3.66 -3.03
C LYS A 31 -0.19 -2.95 -4.40
N SER A 32 0.65 -1.94 -4.62
CA SER A 32 0.76 -1.27 -5.92
C SER A 32 1.54 -2.06 -6.97
N HIS A 33 2.56 -2.82 -6.54
CA HIS A 33 3.39 -3.64 -7.43
C HIS A 33 2.64 -4.86 -7.94
N THR A 34 1.93 -5.54 -7.04
CA THR A 34 1.06 -6.68 -7.37
C THR A 34 -0.13 -6.31 -8.25
N GLY A 35 -0.35 -5.02 -8.51
CA GLY A 35 -1.56 -4.55 -9.20
C GLY A 35 -2.83 -4.93 -8.44
N TRP A 36 -2.74 -5.04 -7.11
CA TRP A 36 -3.86 -5.50 -6.28
C TRP A 36 -5.05 -4.56 -6.45
N LYS A 37 -6.08 -5.09 -7.09
CA LYS A 37 -7.33 -4.40 -7.39
C LYS A 37 -8.44 -5.22 -6.73
N PRO A 38 -8.78 -4.94 -5.46
CA PRO A 38 -9.75 -5.74 -4.72
C PRO A 38 -11.18 -5.52 -5.21
N TYR A 39 -11.45 -4.39 -5.87
CA TYR A 39 -12.77 -4.05 -6.38
C TYR A 39 -12.89 -4.50 -7.82
N GLU A 40 -13.98 -5.20 -8.15
CA GLU A 40 -14.33 -5.61 -9.51
C GLU A 40 -15.70 -5.05 -9.85
N CYS A 41 -15.83 -4.44 -11.03
CA CYS A 41 -17.13 -3.98 -11.53
C CYS A 41 -17.89 -5.17 -12.13
N GLY A 42 -19.06 -5.48 -11.59
CA GLY A 42 -19.88 -6.60 -12.07
C GLY A 42 -20.40 -6.43 -13.50
N GLU A 43 -20.53 -5.20 -14.01
CA GLU A 43 -21.04 -4.94 -15.37
C GLU A 43 -19.97 -5.04 -16.46
N CYS A 44 -18.74 -4.62 -16.17
CA CYS A 44 -17.67 -4.58 -17.18
C CYS A 44 -16.43 -5.44 -16.84
N GLY A 45 -16.42 -6.13 -15.70
CA GLY A 45 -15.32 -7.00 -15.24
C GLY A 45 -14.02 -6.26 -14.92
N LYS A 46 -14.00 -4.92 -14.99
CA LYS A 46 -12.80 -4.13 -14.72
C LYS A 46 -12.50 -4.10 -13.23
N ARG A 47 -11.22 -4.29 -12.88
CA ARG A 47 -10.74 -4.25 -11.50
C ARG A 47 -10.09 -2.90 -11.16
N PHE A 48 -10.37 -2.39 -9.97
CA PHE A 48 -9.93 -1.09 -9.47
C PHE A 48 -9.24 -1.18 -8.11
N ARG A 49 -8.30 -0.26 -7.85
CA ARG A 49 -7.56 -0.19 -6.59
C ARG A 49 -8.31 0.56 -5.48
N LYS A 50 -9.21 1.46 -5.86
CA LYS A 50 -10.05 2.26 -4.96
C LYS A 50 -11.49 2.17 -5.44
N LEU A 51 -12.42 2.15 -4.49
CA LEU A 51 -13.83 2.31 -4.79
C LEU A 51 -14.07 3.79 -5.12
N SER A 52 -14.29 4.11 -6.39
CA SER A 52 -14.87 5.39 -6.78
C SER A 52 -16.37 5.27 -6.56
N VAL A 53 -16.84 5.61 -5.36
CA VAL A 53 -18.26 5.87 -5.13
C VAL A 53 -18.52 7.26 -5.69
N LEU A 54 -19.39 7.35 -6.71
CA LEU A 54 -19.94 8.62 -7.17
C LEU A 54 -21.12 9.00 -6.28
#